data_AF-A0A7H4MPM4-F1
#
_entry.id   AF-A0A7H4MPM4-F1
#
_cell.length_a   1.000
_cell.length_b   1.000
_cell.length_c   1.000
_cell.angle_alpha   90.00
_cell.angle_beta   90.00
_cell.angle_gamma   90.00
#
_symmetry.space_group_name_H-M   'P 1'
#
loop_
_entity.id
_entity.type
_entity.pdbx_description
1 polymer ?
#
loop_
_entity_poly.entity_id
_entity_poly.type
_entity_poly.pdbx_seq_one_letter_code
_entity_poly.pdbx_strand_id
1 'polypeptide(L)'
;MPEVFITAEQVKHGKPAPDAYLLGAERLGLPADQCAVVEDAPAGLLSGLAAGCRTIAVNVPADAPRLDEADLVLSSLDDLVIERQADGYVNVRLKA
;
A
#
# COMPACT_ATOMS: atom_id res chain seq x y z
N MET A 1 -9.62 -14.79 6.19
CA MET A 1 -8.26 -14.20 6.27
C MET A 1 -7.60 -14.43 4.92
N PRO A 2 -6.81 -13.49 4.38
CA PRO A 2 -6.10 -13.72 3.12
C PRO A 2 -5.12 -14.90 3.24
N GLU A 3 -4.78 -15.53 2.13
CA GLU A 3 -3.79 -16.61 2.08
C GLU A 3 -2.39 -16.13 2.48
N VAL A 4 -1.99 -14.95 1.98
CA VAL A 4 -0.79 -14.25 2.42
C VAL A 4 -1.18 -13.26 3.52
N PHE A 5 -0.65 -13.46 4.72
CA PHE A 5 -0.96 -12.63 5.88
C PHE A 5 0.31 -12.34 6.71
N ILE A 6 0.78 -11.09 6.65
CA ILE A 6 2.00 -10.63 7.33
C ILE A 6 1.62 -9.91 8.63
N THR A 7 2.29 -10.26 9.72
CA THR A 7 2.12 -9.66 11.04
C THR A 7 3.43 -9.10 11.56
N ALA A 8 3.37 -8.29 12.63
CA ALA A 8 4.54 -7.60 13.19
C ALA A 8 5.65 -8.57 13.65
N GLU A 9 5.29 -9.78 14.09
CA GLU A 9 6.22 -10.81 14.55
C GLU A 9 7.04 -11.45 13.43
N GLN A 10 6.62 -11.26 12.17
CA GLN A 10 7.27 -11.84 10.99
C GLN A 10 8.35 -10.93 10.40
N VAL A 11 8.49 -9.71 10.90
CA VAL A 11 9.42 -8.71 10.38
C VAL A 11 10.39 -8.24 11.46
N LYS A 12 11.60 -7.88 11.02
CA LYS A 12 12.63 -7.39 11.95
C LYS A 12 12.37 -5.95 12.37
N HIS A 13 11.91 -5.12 11.46
CA HIS A 13 11.61 -3.72 11.71
C HIS A 13 10.15 -3.41 11.35
N GLY A 14 9.42 -2.83 12.28
CA GLY A 14 8.07 -2.32 12.01
C GLY A 14 8.08 -1.03 11.19
N LYS A 15 6.89 -0.60 10.76
CA LYS A 15 6.65 0.70 10.13
C LYS A 15 7.34 1.82 10.94
N PRO A 16 8.07 2.76 10.31
CA PRO A 16 8.09 3.06 8.88
C PRO A 16 9.08 2.26 8.04
N ALA A 17 9.75 1.24 8.59
CA ALA A 17 10.58 0.36 7.78
C ALA A 17 9.74 -0.44 6.76
N PRO A 18 10.27 -0.77 5.58
CA PRO A 18 9.50 -1.38 4.49
C PRO A 18 9.29 -2.90 4.65
N ASP A 19 9.88 -3.52 5.67
CA ASP A 19 10.00 -4.97 5.83
C ASP A 19 8.69 -5.73 5.59
N ALA A 20 7.56 -5.24 6.12
CA ALA A 20 6.26 -5.91 5.99
C ALA A 20 5.73 -5.91 4.55
N TYR A 21 5.93 -4.82 3.81
CA TYR A 21 5.49 -4.71 2.42
C TYR A 21 6.40 -5.48 1.47
N LEU A 22 7.71 -5.47 1.71
CA LEU A 22 8.66 -6.28 0.96
C LEU A 22 8.39 -7.77 1.15
N LEU A 23 8.16 -8.22 2.39
CA LEU A 23 7.82 -9.61 2.68
C LEU A 23 6.46 -10.00 2.07
N GLY A 24 5.47 -9.11 2.10
CA GLY A 24 4.18 -9.32 1.45
C GLY A 24 4.33 -9.52 -0.07
N ALA A 25 5.08 -8.64 -0.73
CA ALA A 25 5.35 -8.73 -2.17
C ALA A 25 6.10 -10.03 -2.53
N GLU A 26 7.13 -10.39 -1.75
CA GLU A 26 7.85 -11.66 -1.89
C GLU A 26 6.92 -12.87 -1.81
N ARG A 27 6.04 -12.91 -0.80
CA ARG A 27 5.08 -14.02 -0.60
C ARG A 27 4.03 -14.10 -1.70
N LEU A 28 3.68 -12.98 -2.32
CA LEU A 28 2.81 -12.91 -3.50
C LEU A 28 3.54 -13.27 -4.80
N GLY A 29 4.88 -13.36 -4.80
CA GLY A 29 5.68 -13.59 -5.99
C GLY A 29 5.70 -12.37 -6.93
N LEU A 30 5.51 -11.16 -6.41
CA LEU A 30 5.44 -9.92 -7.16
C LEU A 30 6.58 -8.98 -6.76
N PRO A 31 7.12 -8.16 -7.69
CA PRO A 31 7.99 -7.06 -7.32
C PRO A 31 7.17 -5.95 -6.63
N ALA A 32 7.79 -5.25 -5.68
CA ALA A 32 7.10 -4.24 -4.86
C ALA A 32 6.52 -3.08 -5.69
N ASP A 33 7.19 -2.68 -6.77
CA ASP A 33 6.74 -1.62 -7.69
C ASP A 33 5.50 -1.99 -8.51
N GLN A 34 5.08 -3.26 -8.48
CA GLN A 34 3.82 -3.76 -9.04
C GLN A 34 2.74 -3.99 -7.97
N CYS A 35 3.02 -3.65 -6.71
CA CYS A 35 2.07 -3.72 -5.60
C CYS A 35 1.55 -2.32 -5.25
N ALA A 36 0.30 -2.26 -4.80
CA ALA A 36 -0.29 -1.06 -4.21
C ALA A 36 -0.47 -1.24 -2.70
N VAL A 37 0.00 -0.27 -1.92
CA VAL A 37 -0.16 -0.18 -0.47
C VAL A 37 -1.26 0.82 -0.15
N VAL A 38 -2.25 0.39 0.63
CA VAL A 38 -3.34 1.23 1.12
C VAL A 38 -3.13 1.47 2.61
N GLU A 39 -3.00 2.72 3.03
CA GLU A 39 -2.60 3.08 4.41
C GLU A 39 -3.38 4.27 4.96
N ASP A 40 -3.66 4.23 6.27
CA ASP A 40 -4.38 5.26 7.01
C ASP A 40 -3.49 6.01 8.02
N ALA A 41 -2.25 5.58 8.21
CA ALA A 41 -1.30 6.18 9.15
C ALA A 41 -0.01 6.68 8.47
N PRO A 42 0.61 7.77 8.97
CA PRO A 42 1.86 8.30 8.41
C PRO A 42 3.00 7.26 8.37
N ALA A 43 3.19 6.49 9.45
CA ALA A 43 4.23 5.46 9.50
C ALA A 43 4.02 4.37 8.43
N GLY A 44 2.75 4.06 8.15
CA GLY A 44 2.35 3.12 7.13
C GLY A 44 2.63 3.61 5.72
N LEU A 45 2.19 4.83 5.40
CA LEU A 45 2.50 5.48 4.13
C LEU A 45 4.00 5.50 3.86
N LEU A 46 4.80 5.93 4.85
CA LEU A 46 6.26 5.96 4.74
C LEU A 46 6.87 4.58 4.49
N SER A 47 6.31 3.53 5.10
CA SER A 47 6.72 2.15 4.87
C SER A 47 6.42 1.68 3.45
N GLY A 48 5.23 2.00 2.92
CA GLY A 48 4.87 1.70 1.52
C GLY A 48 5.77 2.43 0.52
N LEU A 49 6.01 3.73 0.73
CA LEU A 49 6.94 4.53 -0.08
C LEU A 49 8.36 3.97 -0.02
N ALA A 50 8.86 3.60 1.16
CA ALA A 50 10.19 3.03 1.34
C ALA A 50 10.34 1.64 0.70
N ALA A 51 9.24 0.89 0.56
CA ALA A 51 9.23 -0.40 -0.13
C ALA A 51 9.27 -0.24 -1.66
N GLY A 52 9.04 0.97 -2.19
CA GLY A 52 8.94 1.23 -3.62
C GLY A 52 7.58 0.83 -4.21
N CYS A 53 6.56 0.61 -3.37
CA CYS A 53 5.20 0.32 -3.83
C CYS A 53 4.51 1.58 -4.36
N ARG A 54 3.45 1.36 -5.14
CA ARG A 54 2.40 2.39 -5.32
C ARG A 54 1.68 2.61 -4.00
N THR A 55 1.28 3.83 -3.68
CA THR A 55 0.69 4.18 -2.38
C THR A 55 -0.62 4.94 -2.50
N ILE A 56 -1.60 4.50 -1.70
CA ILE A 56 -2.93 5.09 -1.59
C ILE A 56 -3.12 5.44 -0.12
N ALA A 57 -3.02 6.73 0.20
CA ALA A 57 -3.25 7.25 1.54
C ALA A 57 -4.75 7.48 1.76
N VAL A 58 -5.32 6.99 2.86
CA VAL A 58 -6.74 7.12 3.18
C VAL A 58 -6.91 7.72 4.57
N ASN A 59 -7.38 8.97 4.65
CA ASN A 59 -7.49 9.72 5.92
C ASN A 59 -6.16 9.88 6.71
N VAL A 60 -5.02 9.78 6.02
CA VAL A 60 -3.72 10.15 6.61
C VAL A 60 -3.75 11.65 6.96
N PRO A 61 -3.28 12.07 8.16
CA PRO A 61 -3.25 13.48 8.55
C PRO A 61 -2.59 14.39 7.51
N ALA A 62 -3.16 15.57 7.29
CA ALA A 62 -2.68 16.50 6.25
C ALA A 62 -1.24 17.00 6.46
N ASP A 63 -0.72 16.93 7.68
CA ASP A 63 0.65 17.27 8.06
C ASP A 63 1.59 16.06 8.09
N ALA A 64 1.14 14.89 7.65
CA ALA A 64 1.96 13.70 7.57
C ALA A 64 3.16 13.92 6.61
N PRO A 65 4.38 13.52 7.01
CA PRO A 65 5.54 13.62 6.15
C PRO A 65 5.34 12.86 4.83
N ARG A 66 5.70 13.51 3.72
CA ARG A 66 5.71 12.92 2.37
C ARG A 66 4.32 12.46 1.88
N LEU A 67 3.24 13.04 2.43
CA LEU A 67 1.87 12.77 1.94
C LEU A 67 1.71 13.14 0.46
N ASP A 68 2.42 14.19 0.02
CA ASP A 68 2.47 14.66 -1.37
C ASP A 68 3.16 13.69 -2.33
N GLU A 69 3.87 12.67 -1.82
CA GLU A 69 4.46 11.60 -2.62
C GLU A 69 3.51 10.40 -2.83
N ALA A 70 2.35 10.38 -2.16
CA ALA A 70 1.37 9.31 -2.36
C ALA A 70 0.76 9.39 -3.78
N ASP A 71 0.55 8.24 -4.44
CA ASP A 71 -0.08 8.22 -5.78
C ASP A 71 -1.54 8.68 -5.70
N LEU A 72 -2.24 8.38 -4.60
CA LEU A 72 -3.60 8.86 -4.30
C LEU A 72 -3.73 9.25 -2.83
N VAL A 73 -4.44 10.35 -2.55
CA VAL A 73 -4.81 10.78 -1.20
C VAL A 73 -6.34 10.90 -1.14
N LEU A 74 -6.98 10.06 -0.34
CA LEU A 74 -8.43 9.87 -0.30
C LEU A 74 -8.99 10.06 1.10
N SER A 75 -10.26 10.45 1.18
CA SER A 75 -11.03 10.41 2.43
C SER A 75 -11.85 9.12 2.58
N SER A 76 -12.08 8.39 1.49
CA SER A 76 -12.79 7.11 1.51
C SER A 76 -12.28 6.18 0.42
N LEU A 77 -12.27 4.87 0.71
CA LEU A 77 -12.06 3.85 -0.33
C LEU A 77 -13.25 3.75 -1.29
N ASP A 78 -14.41 4.30 -0.92
CA ASP A 78 -15.56 4.39 -1.83
C ASP A 78 -15.25 5.21 -3.08
N ASP A 79 -14.20 6.03 -3.08
CA ASP A 79 -13.80 6.81 -4.25
C ASP A 79 -13.06 5.96 -5.30
N LEU A 80 -12.73 4.70 -4.98
CA LEU A 80 -12.02 3.80 -5.88
C LEU A 80 -12.96 2.91 -6.71
N VAL A 81 -12.53 2.64 -7.93
CA VAL A 81 -12.99 1.53 -8.77
C VAL A 81 -11.81 0.58 -8.98
N ILE A 82 -12.02 -0.69 -8.65
CA ILE A 82 -11.03 -1.76 -8.79
C ILE A 82 -11.55 -2.77 -9.81
N GLU A 83 -10.80 -2.98 -10.89
CA GLU A 83 -11.16 -3.88 -11.98
C GLU A 83 -10.07 -4.92 -12.20
N ARG A 84 -10.37 -6.19 -11.88
CA ARG A 84 -9.45 -7.31 -12.14
C ARG A 84 -9.35 -7.58 -13.64
N GLN A 85 -8.12 -7.69 -14.13
CA GLN A 85 -7.79 -7.99 -15.51
C GLN A 85 -7.62 -9.51 -15.72
N ALA A 86 -7.68 -9.96 -16.97
CA ALA A 86 -7.55 -11.38 -17.32
C ALA A 86 -6.15 -11.94 -17.04
N ASP A 87 -5.13 -11.09 -17.02
CA ASP A 87 -3.73 -11.42 -16.73
C ASP A 87 -3.43 -11.51 -15.22
N GLY A 88 -4.41 -11.25 -14.35
CA GLY A 88 -4.28 -11.30 -12.91
C GLY A 88 -3.95 -9.96 -12.24
N TYR A 89 -3.61 -8.92 -12.99
CA TYR A 89 -3.41 -7.58 -12.44
C TYR A 89 -4.75 -6.89 -12.12
N VAL A 90 -4.68 -5.80 -11.35
CA VAL A 90 -5.83 -4.97 -11.02
C VAL A 90 -5.61 -3.55 -11.53
N ASN A 91 -6.61 -3.00 -12.23
CA ASN A 91 -6.67 -1.58 -12.51
C ASN A 91 -7.35 -0.88 -11.33
N VAL A 92 -6.69 0.15 -10.81
CA VAL A 92 -7.22 0.99 -9.72
C VAL A 92 -7.36 2.41 -10.25
N ARG A 93 -8.56 2.97 -10.17
CA ARG A 93 -8.87 4.33 -10.64
C ARG A 93 -9.86 5.02 -9.71
N LEU A 94 -9.91 6.33 -9.77
CA LEU A 94 -10.94 7.10 -9.09
C LEU A 94 -12.28 6.97 -9.82
N LYS A 95 -13.37 7.07 -9.06
CA LYS A 95 -14.70 7.35 -9.61
C LYS A 95 -14.67 8.72 -10.28
N ALA A 96 -15.38 8.82 -11.40
CA ALA A 96 -15.59 10.07 -12.10
C ALA A 96 -16.62 10.95 -11.38
#